data_AF-A0A2H8TVP7-F1
#
_entry.id   AF-A0A2H8TVP7-F1
#
_cell.length_a   1.000
_cell.length_b   1.000
_cell.length_c   1.000
_cell.angle_alpha   90.00
_cell.angle_beta   90.00
_cell.angle_gamma   90.00
#
_symmetry.space_group_name_H-M   'P 1'
#
loop_
_entity.id
_entity.type
_entity.pdbx_description
1 polymer ?
#
loop_
_entity_poly.entity_id
_entity_poly.type
_entity_poly.pdbx_seq_one_letter_code
_entity_poly.pdbx_strand_id
1 'polypeptide(L)'
;MVDCYLTTYYNHKSFFANRKTVSDDIIENPQNYHIYEGLSTLTNISRYDLPDPDVYRDFFRLNPVYEFKRLSDTCTYFRGCPINKLDMAIAYDLPDLIGQYKRQEEQLVVEAP
;
A
#
# COMPACT_ATOMS: atom_id res chain seq x y z
N MET A 1 -2.11 -1.06 3.19
CA MET A 1 -3.13 -0.34 3.97
C MET A 1 -4.55 -0.74 3.65
N VAL A 2 -5.09 -0.41 2.47
CA VAL A 2 -6.43 -0.87 2.05
C VAL A 2 -6.58 -2.39 2.16
N ASP A 3 -5.55 -3.14 1.79
CA ASP A 3 -5.51 -4.60 1.89
C ASP A 3 -5.64 -5.13 3.34
N CYS A 4 -5.19 -4.37 4.35
CA CYS A 4 -5.34 -4.74 5.76
C CYS A 4 -6.81 -4.64 6.18
N TYR A 5 -7.48 -3.53 5.83
CA TYR A 5 -8.94 -3.38 6.04
C TYR A 5 -9.72 -4.49 5.33
N LEU A 6 -9.33 -4.80 4.09
CA LEU A 6 -9.98 -5.83 3.29
C LEU A 6 -9.78 -7.23 3.88
N THR A 7 -8.56 -7.55 4.34
CA THR A 7 -8.25 -8.80 5.03
C THR A 7 -9.05 -8.94 6.31
N THR A 8 -9.09 -7.90 7.14
CA THR A 8 -9.94 -7.86 8.35
C THR A 8 -11.40 -8.09 7.99
N TYR A 9 -11.92 -7.38 6.99
CA TYR A 9 -13.29 -7.58 6.51
C TYR A 9 -13.57 -9.03 6.10
N TYR A 10 -12.67 -9.66 5.34
CA TYR A 10 -12.84 -11.06 4.94
C TYR A 10 -12.69 -12.06 6.08
N ASN A 11 -11.94 -11.74 7.12
CA ASN A 11 -11.80 -12.57 8.32
C ASN A 11 -13.01 -12.47 9.26
N HIS A 12 -13.65 -11.30 9.31
CA HIS A 12 -14.78 -11.03 10.20
C HIS A 12 -16.15 -11.14 9.51
N LYS A 13 -16.20 -11.22 8.18
CA LYS A 13 -17.47 -11.46 7.48
C LYS A 13 -18.02 -12.84 7.87
N SER A 14 -19.25 -12.86 8.37
CA SER A 14 -20.02 -14.08 8.58
C SER A 14 -21.06 -14.24 7.47
N PHE A 15 -21.43 -15.47 7.14
CA PHE A 15 -22.38 -15.78 6.06
C PHE A 15 -23.74 -15.08 6.20
N PHE A 16 -24.15 -14.75 7.43
CA PHE A 16 -25.43 -14.10 7.74
C PHE A 16 -25.30 -12.62 8.10
N ALA A 17 -24.09 -12.08 8.20
CA ALA A 17 -23.88 -10.70 8.60
C ALA A 17 -24.06 -9.75 7.40
N ASN A 18 -24.65 -8.59 7.65
CA ASN A 18 -24.76 -7.55 6.63
C ASN A 18 -23.36 -7.01 6.29
N ARG A 19 -22.96 -7.16 5.02
CA ARG A 19 -21.67 -6.71 4.48
C ARG A 19 -21.38 -5.25 4.80
N LYS A 20 -22.38 -4.37 4.68
CA LYS A 20 -22.23 -2.95 4.96
C LYS A 20 -21.99 -2.70 6.44
N THR A 21 -22.76 -3.33 7.32
CA THR A 21 -22.60 -3.17 8.77
C THR A 21 -21.22 -3.61 9.26
N VAL A 22 -20.73 -4.76 8.78
CA VAL A 22 -19.38 -5.24 9.12
C VAL A 22 -18.30 -4.30 8.59
N SER A 23 -18.44 -3.82 7.36
CA SER A 23 -17.51 -2.84 6.78
C SER A 23 -17.51 -1.54 7.59
N ASP A 24 -18.67 -0.97 7.88
CA ASP A 24 -18.82 0.30 8.59
C ASP A 24 -18.25 0.19 10.02
N ASP A 25 -18.45 -0.93 10.72
CA ASP A 25 -17.86 -1.15 12.05
C ASP A 25 -16.32 -1.20 12.03
N ILE A 26 -15.72 -1.89 11.05
CA ILE A 26 -14.26 -1.95 10.90
C ILE A 26 -13.69 -0.56 10.59
N ILE A 27 -14.38 0.22 9.75
CA ILE A 27 -13.94 1.56 9.34
C ILE A 27 -14.04 2.56 10.52
N GLU A 28 -15.10 2.50 11.31
CA GLU A 28 -15.29 3.41 12.45
C GLU A 28 -14.43 3.02 13.67
N ASN A 29 -14.08 1.74 13.81
CA ASN A 29 -13.32 1.22 14.95
C ASN A 29 -12.02 0.47 14.55
N PRO A 30 -11.10 1.04 13.76
CA PRO A 30 -9.94 0.30 13.22
C PRO A 30 -8.95 -0.21 14.29
N GLN A 31 -8.96 0.41 15.48
CA GLN A 31 -8.13 0.02 16.62
C GLN A 31 -8.58 -1.31 17.23
N ASN A 32 -9.89 -1.57 17.27
CA ASN A 32 -10.43 -2.84 17.78
C ASN A 32 -9.98 -4.05 16.94
N TYR A 33 -9.51 -3.78 15.72
CA TYR A 33 -9.04 -4.77 14.76
C TYR A 33 -7.53 -4.72 14.54
N HIS A 34 -6.78 -3.92 15.31
CA HIS A 34 -5.32 -3.81 15.26
C HIS A 34 -4.74 -3.51 13.86
N ILE A 35 -5.47 -2.75 13.03
CA ILE A 35 -5.12 -2.53 11.61
C ILE A 35 -3.78 -1.81 11.44
N TYR A 36 -3.47 -0.86 12.34
CA TYR A 36 -2.25 -0.03 12.27
C TYR A 36 -1.07 -0.63 13.05
N GLU A 37 -1.35 -1.48 14.05
CA GLU A 37 -0.33 -2.11 14.87
C GLU A 37 0.49 -3.12 14.06
N GLY A 38 -0.19 -3.96 13.27
CA GLY A 38 0.48 -4.92 12.39
C GLY A 38 1.42 -4.27 11.37
N LEU A 39 1.06 -3.09 10.85
CA LEU A 39 1.88 -2.34 9.89
C LEU A 39 3.08 -1.65 10.53
N SER A 40 2.95 -1.23 11.79
CA SER A 40 4.04 -0.61 12.54
C SER A 40 5.19 -1.58 12.84
N THR A 41 4.96 -2.89 12.70
CA THR A 41 6.00 -3.91 12.79
C THR A 41 6.82 -4.08 11.51
N LEU A 42 6.36 -3.53 10.39
CA LEU A 42 7.07 -3.60 9.12
C LEU A 42 8.15 -2.51 9.08
N THR A 43 9.42 -2.92 9.05
CA THR A 43 10.57 -2.01 9.05
C THR A 43 10.75 -1.23 7.74
N ASN A 44 10.04 -1.62 6.68
CA ASN A 44 10.20 -1.09 5.33
C ASN A 44 9.21 0.05 4.99
N ILE A 45 8.31 0.39 5.92
CA ILE A 45 7.29 1.43 5.71
C ILE A 45 7.42 2.45 6.83
N SER A 46 7.55 3.72 6.46
CA SER A 46 7.59 4.79 7.44
C SER A 46 6.19 5.14 7.91
N ARG A 47 6.07 5.60 9.16
CA ARG A 47 4.81 6.20 9.66
C ARG A 47 4.33 7.37 8.81
N TYR A 48 5.25 8.07 8.15
CA TYR A 48 4.93 9.24 7.31
C TYR A 48 4.31 8.85 5.96
N ASP A 49 4.47 7.58 5.55
CA ASP A 49 3.86 7.05 4.33
C ASP A 49 2.41 6.61 4.55
N LEU A 50 1.97 6.55 5.82
CA LEU A 50 0.66 6.06 6.22
C LEU A 50 -0.30 7.22 6.47
N PRO A 51 -1.43 7.32 5.73
CA PRO A 51 -2.49 8.26 6.05
C PRO A 51 -3.13 7.97 7.41
N ASP A 52 -3.58 9.03 8.07
CA ASP A 52 -4.29 8.93 9.35
C ASP A 52 -5.59 8.10 9.24
N PRO A 53 -6.05 7.46 10.33
CA PRO A 53 -7.30 6.70 10.34
C PRO A 53 -8.52 7.48 9.84
N ASP A 54 -8.60 8.77 10.18
CA ASP A 54 -9.69 9.64 9.74
C ASP A 54 -9.77 9.78 8.21
N VAL A 55 -8.62 9.80 7.53
CA VAL A 55 -8.53 9.88 6.08
C VAL A 55 -9.09 8.60 5.44
N TYR A 56 -8.73 7.43 5.98
CA TYR A 56 -9.27 6.16 5.51
C TYR A 56 -10.76 6.03 5.79
N ARG A 57 -11.24 6.53 6.93
CA ARG A 57 -12.68 6.58 7.25
C ARG A 57 -13.45 7.34 6.18
N ASP A 58 -13.00 8.55 5.85
CA ASP A 58 -13.68 9.38 4.85
C ASP A 58 -13.57 8.78 3.44
N PHE A 59 -12.44 8.15 3.10
CA PHE A 59 -12.27 7.41 1.86
C PHE A 59 -13.26 6.25 1.72
N PHE A 60 -13.41 5.41 2.76
CA PHE A 60 -14.26 4.22 2.69
C PHE A 60 -15.75 4.51 2.85
N ARG A 61 -16.13 5.69 3.35
CA ARG A 61 -17.53 6.17 3.30
C ARG A 61 -18.04 6.34 1.87
N LEU A 62 -17.15 6.73 0.95
CA LEU A 62 -17.46 6.89 -0.47
C LEU A 62 -17.18 5.63 -1.28
N ASN A 63 -16.22 4.82 -0.84
CA ASN A 63 -15.75 3.64 -1.55
C ASN A 63 -15.83 2.41 -0.63
N PRO A 64 -16.89 1.58 -0.69
CA PRO A 64 -17.04 0.47 0.24
C PRO A 64 -15.87 -0.52 0.21
N VAL A 65 -15.39 -0.96 1.38
CA VAL A 65 -14.20 -1.84 1.50
C VAL A 65 -14.33 -3.10 0.65
N TYR A 66 -15.52 -3.70 0.60
CA TYR A 66 -15.77 -4.95 -0.11
C TYR A 66 -15.86 -4.84 -1.64
N GLU A 67 -15.71 -3.64 -2.21
CA GLU A 67 -15.63 -3.44 -3.66
C GLU A 67 -14.18 -3.51 -4.19
N PHE A 68 -13.20 -3.45 -3.29
CA PHE A 68 -11.80 -3.57 -3.65
C PHE A 68 -11.36 -5.02 -3.82
N LYS A 69 -10.37 -5.24 -4.69
CA LYS A 69 -9.68 -6.53 -4.83
C LYS A 69 -8.56 -6.62 -3.80
N ARG A 70 -8.29 -7.82 -3.29
CA ARG A 70 -7.12 -8.05 -2.42
C ARG A 70 -5.85 -7.92 -3.24
N LEU A 71 -4.77 -7.52 -2.59
CA LEU A 71 -3.48 -7.36 -3.23
C LEU A 71 -3.01 -8.69 -3.85
N SER A 72 -3.25 -9.81 -3.17
CA SER A 72 -2.96 -11.16 -3.67
C SER A 72 -3.74 -11.51 -4.95
N ASP A 73 -4.98 -11.02 -5.08
CA ASP A 73 -5.80 -11.24 -6.27
C ASP A 73 -5.30 -10.44 -7.49
N THR A 74 -4.37 -9.50 -7.30
CA THR A 74 -3.71 -8.75 -8.40
C THR A 74 -2.44 -9.43 -8.91
N CYS A 75 -1.94 -10.45 -8.21
CA CYS A 75 -0.80 -11.22 -8.62
C CYS A 75 -1.18 -12.24 -9.70
N THR A 76 -0.32 -12.42 -10.70
CA THR A 76 -0.52 -13.44 -11.73
C THR A 76 0.68 -14.37 -11.79
N TYR A 77 0.45 -15.63 -12.18
CA TYR A 77 1.54 -16.60 -12.31
C TYR A 77 2.63 -16.15 -13.28
N PHE A 78 2.25 -15.59 -14.44
CA PHE A 78 3.20 -15.22 -15.49
C PHE A 78 3.88 -13.87 -15.29
N ARG A 79 3.22 -12.89 -14.66
CA ARG A 79 3.76 -11.53 -14.49
C ARG A 79 4.18 -11.21 -13.05
N GLY A 80 4.02 -12.16 -12.14
CA GLY A 80 4.24 -11.96 -10.71
C GLY A 80 3.24 -10.98 -10.08
N CYS A 81 3.61 -10.44 -8.93
CA CYS A 81 2.86 -9.40 -8.24
C CYS A 81 3.34 -8.00 -8.68
N PRO A 82 2.41 -7.05 -8.94
CA PRO A 82 2.78 -5.66 -9.24
C PRO A 82 3.67 -5.02 -8.17
N ILE A 83 3.48 -5.36 -6.89
CA ILE A 83 4.28 -4.82 -5.79
C ILE A 83 5.78 -5.13 -5.92
N ASN A 84 6.13 -6.32 -6.43
CA ASN A 84 7.53 -6.69 -6.64
C ASN A 84 8.21 -5.80 -7.68
N LYS A 85 7.45 -5.28 -8.67
CA LYS A 85 8.01 -4.34 -9.65
C LYS A 85 8.31 -2.99 -9.00
N LEU A 86 7.50 -2.58 -8.04
CA LEU A 86 7.75 -1.36 -7.27
C LEU A 86 9.01 -1.53 -6.40
N ASP A 87 9.15 -2.67 -5.72
CA ASP A 87 10.32 -2.97 -4.91
C ASP A 87 11.62 -2.95 -5.75
N MET A 88 11.59 -3.57 -6.93
CA MET A 88 12.73 -3.56 -7.85
C MET A 88 13.06 -2.14 -8.35
N ALA A 89 12.05 -1.36 -8.70
CA ALA A 89 12.25 0.00 -9.18
C ALA A 89 12.88 0.89 -8.10
N ILE A 90 12.44 0.76 -6.85
CA ILE A 90 12.97 1.54 -5.72
C ILE A 90 14.40 1.10 -5.38
N ALA A 91 14.64 -0.21 -5.29
CA ALA A 91 15.91 -0.74 -4.81
C ALA A 91 17.05 -0.69 -5.86
N TYR A 92 16.72 -0.72 -7.15
CA TYR A 92 17.72 -0.86 -8.22
C TYR A 92 17.58 0.19 -9.32
N ASP A 93 16.41 0.27 -9.96
CA ASP A 93 16.25 1.11 -11.16
C ASP A 93 16.47 2.60 -10.85
N LEU A 94 15.95 3.10 -9.72
CA LEU A 94 16.14 4.49 -9.30
C LEU A 94 17.60 4.80 -8.95
N PRO A 95 18.30 4.03 -8.10
CA PRO A 95 19.74 4.21 -7.87
C PRO A 95 20.58 4.19 -9.15
N ASP A 96 20.31 3.25 -10.06
CA ASP A 96 21.03 3.14 -11.33
C ASP A 96 20.82 4.37 -12.21
N LEU A 97 19.59 4.87 -12.29
CA LEU A 97 19.24 6.08 -13.03
C LEU A 97 19.96 7.31 -12.45
N ILE A 98 19.97 7.47 -11.12
CA ILE A 98 20.68 8.56 -10.46
C ILE A 98 22.18 8.47 -10.74
N GLY A 99 22.75 7.26 -10.71
CA GLY A 99 24.16 7.04 -11.04
C GLY A 99 24.51 7.42 -12.48
N GLN A 100 23.63 7.11 -13.43
CA GLN A 100 23.79 7.52 -14.83
C GLN A 100 23.74 9.05 -14.98
N TYR A 101 22.77 9.70 -14.35
CA TYR A 101 22.60 11.14 -14.42
C TYR A 101 23.82 11.89 -13.86
N LYS A 102 24.36 11.46 -12.70
CA LYS A 102 25.56 12.06 -12.11
C LYS A 102 26.78 11.97 -13.03
N ARG A 103 26.97 10.83 -13.70
CA ARG A 103 28.07 10.68 -14.68
C ARG A 103 27.91 11.61 -15.87
N GLN A 104 26.68 11.81 -16.36
CA GLN A 104 26.40 12.74 -17.44
C GLN A 104 26.66 14.19 -17.00
N GLU A 105 26.26 14.56 -15.79
CA GLU A 105 26.52 15.88 -15.21
C GLU A 105 28.03 16.15 -15.09
N GLU A 106 28.82 15.20 -14.57
CA GLU A 106 30.28 15.31 -14.49
C GLU A 106 30.94 15.50 -15.86
N GLN A 107 30.47 14.78 -16.89
CA GLN A 107 30.97 14.92 -18.26
C GLN A 107 30.70 16.32 -18.84
N LEU A 108 29.50 16.86 -18.61
CA LEU A 108 29.13 18.20 -19.06
C LEU A 108 29.94 19.30 -18.36
N VAL A 109 30.30 19.12 -17.09
CA VAL A 109 31.15 20.06 -16.35
C VAL A 109 32.60 20.01 -16.84
N VAL A 110 33.11 18.83 -17.18
CA VAL A 110 34.49 18.66 -17.71
C VAL A 110 34.64 19.23 -19.13
N GLU A 111 33.56 19.23 -19.91
CA GLU A 111 33.54 19.79 -21.28
C GLU A 111 33.23 21.30 -21.34
N ALA A 112 32.96 21.95 -20.20
CA ALA A 112 32.77 23.40 -20.14
C ALA A 112 34.12 24.14 -20.25
N PRO A 113 34.29 25.07 -21.21
CA PRO A 113 35.55 25.76 -21.50
C PRO A 113 36.00 26.77 -20.42
#